data_AF-A0A2N0ZVT6-F1
#
_entry.id   AF-A0A2N0ZVT6-F1
#
_cell.length_a   1.000
_cell.length_b   1.000
_cell.length_c   1.000
_cell.angle_alpha   90.00
_cell.angle_beta   90.00
_cell.angle_gamma   90.00
#
_symmetry.space_group_name_H-M   'P 1'
#
loop_
_entity.id
_entity.type
_entity.pdbx_description
1 polymer ?
#
loop_
_entity_poly.entity_id
_entity_poly.type
_entity_poly.pdbx_seq_one_letter_code
_entity_poly.pdbx_strand_id
1 'polypeptide(L)'
;MTTKRREYTREFKLEAISLVVDHNRKVAEVAESLGIGISTLDNWVRKYKKEQQGVRPTKGLALTDDQRRIQELEREVRQLKIEKDILNEEGLSEALLRPDARGELCSSGLQLCWHRTTSTSIVD
;
A
#
# COMPACT_ATOMS: atom_id res chain seq x y z
N MET A 1 30.75 -23.42 -6.81
CA MET A 1 30.31 -23.85 -5.46
C MET A 1 29.09 -23.04 -5.04
N THR A 2 27.89 -23.57 -5.17
CA THR A 2 26.65 -22.92 -4.70
C THR A 2 26.46 -23.18 -3.22
N THR A 3 26.73 -22.18 -2.38
CA THR A 3 26.54 -22.31 -0.93
C THR A 3 25.06 -22.34 -0.59
N LYS A 4 24.59 -23.45 0.00
CA LYS A 4 23.19 -23.59 0.44
C LYS A 4 22.88 -22.53 1.51
N ARG A 5 22.06 -21.53 1.16
CA ARG A 5 21.63 -20.48 2.09
C ARG A 5 20.88 -21.13 3.25
N ARG A 6 21.31 -20.87 4.49
CA ARG A 6 20.53 -21.21 5.69
C ARG A 6 19.30 -20.30 5.73
N GLU A 7 18.13 -20.92 5.81
CA GLU A 7 16.88 -20.23 6.06
C GLU A 7 16.57 -20.27 7.55
N TYR A 8 16.07 -19.15 8.06
CA TYR A 8 15.71 -18.99 9.47
C TYR A 8 14.26 -18.53 9.52
N THR A 9 13.49 -19.06 10.48
CA THR A 9 12.10 -18.67 10.74
C THR A 9 11.99 -17.20 11.18
N ARG A 10 10.78 -16.65 11.29
CA ARG A 10 10.59 -15.24 11.70
C ARG A 10 10.78 -15.10 13.21
N GLU A 11 10.22 -16.06 13.92
CA GLU A 11 10.14 -16.16 15.37
C GLU A 11 11.55 -16.16 15.95
N PHE A 12 12.43 -17.01 15.41
CA PHE A 12 13.85 -17.09 15.75
C PHE A 12 14.62 -15.77 15.49
N LYS A 13 14.27 -15.03 14.42
CA LYS A 13 14.90 -13.71 14.16
C LYS A 13 14.46 -12.68 15.19
N LEU A 14 13.18 -12.68 15.56
CA LEU A 14 12.65 -11.75 16.56
C LEU A 14 13.23 -12.04 17.95
N GLU A 15 13.31 -13.30 18.35
CA GLU A 15 13.95 -13.75 19.59
C GLU A 15 15.43 -13.31 19.65
N ALA A 16 16.21 -13.61 18.59
CA ALA A 16 17.61 -13.20 18.51
C ALA A 16 17.82 -11.68 18.56
N ILE A 17 16.84 -10.89 18.10
CA ILE A 17 16.88 -9.42 18.17
C ILE A 17 16.46 -8.91 19.56
N SER A 18 15.45 -9.51 20.19
CA SER A 18 15.04 -9.21 21.57
C SER A 18 16.20 -9.41 22.57
N LEU A 19 17.01 -10.45 22.37
CA LEU A 19 18.25 -10.67 23.14
C LEU A 19 19.30 -9.55 22.98
N VAL A 20 19.29 -8.82 21.86
CA VAL A 20 20.21 -7.69 21.62
C VAL A 20 19.58 -6.35 22.05
N VAL A 21 18.28 -6.16 21.80
CA VAL A 21 17.58 -4.89 22.03
C VAL A 21 17.15 -4.74 23.49
N ASP A 22 16.51 -5.76 24.06
CA ASP A 22 15.89 -5.67 25.38
C ASP A 22 16.90 -5.99 26.49
N HIS A 23 17.79 -6.96 26.23
CA HIS A 23 18.85 -7.37 27.18
C HIS A 23 20.19 -6.66 26.93
N ASN A 24 20.24 -5.75 25.95
CA ASN A 24 21.40 -4.94 25.56
C ASN A 24 22.73 -5.73 25.37
N ARG A 25 22.65 -7.02 25.01
CA ARG A 25 23.82 -7.89 24.82
C ARG A 25 24.56 -7.56 23.52
N LYS A 26 25.86 -7.89 23.47
CA LYS A 26 26.69 -7.67 22.28
C LYS A 26 26.24 -8.58 21.14
N VAL A 27 26.07 -8.01 19.93
CA VAL A 27 25.68 -8.76 18.73
C VAL A 27 26.59 -9.97 18.46
N ALA A 28 27.91 -9.83 18.70
CA ALA A 28 28.87 -10.92 18.52
C ALA A 28 28.60 -12.11 19.46
N GLU A 29 28.32 -11.84 20.74
CA GLU A 29 28.06 -12.84 21.78
C GLU A 29 26.74 -13.60 21.52
N VAL A 30 25.68 -12.87 21.15
CA VAL A 30 24.39 -13.47 20.80
C VAL A 30 24.50 -14.29 19.51
N ALA A 31 25.24 -13.80 18.52
CA ALA A 31 25.46 -14.52 17.26
C ALA A 31 26.26 -15.83 17.47
N GLU A 32 27.31 -15.79 18.30
CA GLU A 32 28.11 -16.96 18.68
C GLU A 32 27.26 -17.98 19.45
N SER A 33 26.53 -17.54 20.47
CA SER A 33 25.63 -18.39 21.28
C SER A 33 24.52 -19.06 20.47
N LEU A 34 24.11 -18.48 19.33
CA LEU A 34 23.07 -19.02 18.45
C LEU A 34 23.65 -19.71 17.19
N GLY A 35 24.97 -19.74 17.00
CA GLY A 35 25.61 -20.31 15.81
C GLY A 35 25.32 -19.56 14.50
N ILE A 36 25.01 -18.26 14.58
CA ILE A 36 24.66 -17.37 13.46
C ILE A 36 25.89 -16.53 13.10
N GLY A 37 26.06 -16.18 11.82
CA GLY A 37 27.07 -15.19 11.42
C GLY A 37 26.76 -13.81 12.00
N ILE A 38 27.73 -13.17 12.66
CA ILE A 38 27.59 -11.85 13.33
C ILE A 38 26.96 -10.80 12.40
N SER A 39 27.43 -10.72 11.15
CA SER A 39 26.91 -9.81 10.12
C SER A 39 25.48 -10.12 9.66
N THR A 40 24.97 -11.33 9.89
CA THR A 40 23.57 -11.69 9.64
C THR A 40 22.68 -11.13 10.75
N LEU A 41 23.08 -11.31 12.02
CA LEU A 41 22.33 -10.79 13.16
C LEU A 41 22.34 -9.25 13.19
N ASP A 42 23.48 -8.62 12.94
CA ASP A 42 23.59 -7.15 12.83
C ASP A 42 22.65 -6.58 11.75
N ASN A 43 22.58 -7.21 10.58
CA ASN A 43 21.63 -6.83 9.53
C ASN A 43 20.17 -6.95 9.97
N TRP A 44 19.81 -7.98 10.75
CA TRP A 44 18.46 -8.13 11.29
C TRP A 44 18.14 -7.06 12.33
N VAL A 45 19.04 -6.78 13.28
CA VAL A 45 18.88 -5.73 14.29
C VAL A 45 18.75 -4.35 13.63
N ARG A 46 19.59 -4.05 12.63
CA ARG A 46 19.48 -2.81 11.83
C ARG A 46 18.16 -2.69 11.08
N LYS A 47 17.66 -3.79 10.51
CA LYS A 47 16.36 -3.82 9.84
C LYS A 47 15.21 -3.57 10.82
N TYR A 48 15.22 -4.26 11.97
CA TYR A 48 14.22 -4.07 13.03
C TYR A 48 14.19 -2.63 13.56
N LYS A 49 15.36 -2.04 13.87
CA LYS A 49 15.45 -0.63 14.31
C LYS A 49 14.91 0.36 13.26
N LYS A 50 15.11 0.08 11.96
CA LYS A 50 14.52 0.89 10.87
C LYS A 50 13.00 0.74 10.78
N GLU A 51 12.49 -0.50 10.89
CA GLU A 51 11.04 -0.76 10.92
C GLU A 51 10.35 -0.06 12.10
N GLN A 52 10.97 -0.06 13.29
CA GLN A 52 10.53 0.67 14.48
C GLN A 52 10.56 2.20 14.30
N GLN A 53 11.49 2.72 13.49
CA GLN A 53 11.54 4.15 13.09
C GLN A 53 10.55 4.49 11.97
N GLY A 54 9.61 3.60 11.64
CA GLY A 54 8.62 3.78 10.57
C GLY A 54 9.18 3.65 9.15
N VAL A 55 10.47 3.33 8.98
CA VAL A 55 11.11 3.20 7.67
C VAL A 55 10.72 1.86 7.05
N ARG A 56 9.78 1.90 6.09
CA ARG A 56 9.31 0.72 5.36
C ARG A 56 10.47 0.01 4.65
N PRO A 57 10.59 -1.33 4.75
CA PRO A 57 11.66 -2.07 4.09
C PRO A 57 11.42 -2.12 2.58
N THR A 58 12.28 -1.44 1.81
CA THR A 58 12.15 -1.29 0.35
C THR A 58 12.17 -2.61 -0.44
N LYS A 59 12.77 -3.67 0.12
CA LYS A 59 12.84 -5.01 -0.51
C LYS A 59 12.74 -6.13 0.53
N GLY A 60 11.98 -7.17 0.20
CA GLY A 60 11.82 -8.40 0.97
C GLY A 60 10.79 -8.32 2.11
N LEU A 61 10.49 -9.49 2.69
CA LEU A 61 9.53 -9.63 3.80
C LEU A 61 9.92 -8.76 4.99
N ALA A 62 8.99 -7.95 5.49
CA ALA A 62 9.14 -7.20 6.73
C ALA A 62 9.28 -8.13 7.95
N LEU A 63 9.99 -7.69 8.98
CA LEU A 63 10.33 -8.50 10.15
C LEU A 63 9.31 -8.36 11.28
N THR A 64 8.74 -7.17 11.45
CA THR A 64 7.57 -6.88 12.28
C THR A 64 6.25 -7.30 11.60
N ASP A 65 5.20 -7.46 12.40
CA ASP A 65 3.87 -7.88 11.93
C ASP A 65 3.16 -6.75 11.19
N ASP A 66 3.15 -5.55 11.77
CA ASP A 66 2.53 -4.34 11.22
C ASP A 66 3.05 -4.01 9.82
N GLN A 67 4.39 -4.07 9.63
CA GLN A 67 5.03 -3.84 8.34
C GLN A 67 4.73 -4.95 7.32
N ARG A 68 4.38 -6.18 7.76
CA ARG A 68 3.85 -7.22 6.85
C ARG A 68 2.43 -6.88 6.43
N ARG A 69 1.55 -6.50 7.37
CA ARG A 69 0.15 -6.13 7.06
C ARG A 69 0.10 -4.90 6.14
N ILE A 70 1.01 -3.94 6.33
CA ILE A 70 1.24 -2.83 5.39
C ILE A 70 1.59 -3.35 3.98
N GLN A 71 2.59 -4.23 3.83
CA GLN A 71 2.96 -4.77 2.50
C GLN A 71 1.83 -5.58 1.84
N GLU A 72 1.00 -6.25 2.62
CA GLU A 72 -0.16 -7.01 2.16
C GLU A 72 -1.28 -6.10 1.68
N LEU A 73 -1.71 -5.14 2.51
CA LEU A 73 -2.66 -4.09 2.15
C LEU A 73 -2.21 -3.28 0.93
N GLU A 74 -0.91 -2.99 0.80
CA GLU A 74 -0.35 -2.36 -0.40
C GLU A 74 -0.47 -3.23 -1.67
N ARG A 75 -0.42 -4.57 -1.56
CA ARG A 75 -0.68 -5.48 -2.69
C ARG A 75 -2.16 -5.47 -3.04
N GLU A 76 -3.03 -5.62 -2.04
CA GLU A 76 -4.49 -5.55 -2.21
C GLU A 76 -4.91 -4.24 -2.89
N VAL A 77 -4.43 -3.09 -2.40
CA VAL A 77 -4.71 -1.76 -2.99
C VAL A 77 -4.18 -1.62 -4.42
N ARG A 78 -3.02 -2.20 -4.76
CA ARG A 78 -2.54 -2.19 -6.15
C ARG A 78 -3.41 -3.06 -7.06
N GLN A 79 -3.82 -4.24 -6.59
CA GLN A 79 -4.69 -5.14 -7.33
C GLN A 79 -6.06 -4.52 -7.59
N LEU A 80 -6.70 -3.98 -6.55
CA LEU A 80 -7.99 -3.28 -6.65
C LEU A 80 -7.94 -2.04 -7.56
N LYS A 81 -6.81 -1.33 -7.60
CA LYS A 81 -6.61 -0.22 -8.55
C LYS A 81 -6.57 -0.72 -9.98
N ILE A 82 -5.78 -1.75 -10.27
CA ILE A 82 -5.71 -2.36 -11.61
C ILE A 82 -7.09 -2.86 -12.05
N GLU A 83 -7.82 -3.56 -11.19
CA GLU A 83 -9.18 -4.02 -11.48
C GLU A 83 -10.14 -2.85 -11.76
N LYS A 84 -10.09 -1.79 -10.95
CA LYS A 84 -10.92 -0.59 -11.14
C LYS A 84 -10.53 0.19 -12.39
N ASP A 85 -9.25 0.23 -12.75
CA ASP A 85 -8.77 0.92 -13.95
C ASP A 85 -9.13 0.13 -15.22
N ILE A 86 -9.05 -1.22 -15.20
CA ILE A 86 -9.59 -2.10 -16.26
C ILE A 86 -11.10 -1.91 -16.42
N LEU A 87 -11.88 -2.01 -15.34
CA LEU A 87 -13.34 -1.80 -15.39
C LEU A 87 -13.73 -0.40 -15.87
N ASN A 88 -12.87 0.60 -15.62
CA ASN A 88 -13.07 1.96 -16.10
C ASN A 88 -12.71 2.10 -17.60
N GLU A 89 -11.66 1.43 -18.09
CA GLU A 89 -11.38 1.36 -19.53
C GLU A 89 -12.43 0.55 -20.30
N GLU A 90 -12.88 -0.58 -19.76
CA GLU A 90 -13.99 -1.37 -20.29
C GLU A 90 -15.28 -0.53 -20.32
N GLY A 91 -15.63 0.12 -19.20
CA GLY A 91 -16.79 1.02 -19.12
C GLY A 91 -16.71 2.24 -20.05
N LEU A 92 -15.51 2.78 -20.28
CA LEU A 92 -15.27 3.83 -21.28
C LEU A 92 -15.41 3.28 -22.71
N SER A 93 -14.96 2.05 -22.98
CA SER A 93 -15.12 1.40 -24.28
C SER A 93 -16.58 1.07 -24.59
N GLU A 94 -17.35 0.58 -23.61
CA GLU A 94 -18.80 0.33 -23.69
C GLU A 94 -19.56 1.65 -23.86
N ALA A 95 -19.17 2.71 -23.15
CA ALA A 95 -19.74 4.06 -23.32
C ALA A 95 -19.43 4.66 -24.71
N LEU A 96 -18.26 4.37 -25.29
CA LEU A 96 -17.92 4.72 -26.68
C LEU A 96 -18.63 3.82 -27.70
N LEU A 97 -19.00 2.59 -27.33
CA LEU A 97 -19.77 1.65 -28.15
C LEU A 97 -21.28 1.87 -28.09
N ARG A 98 -21.77 2.82 -27.27
CA ARG A 98 -23.15 3.31 -27.26
C ARG A 98 -23.29 4.65 -28.01
N PRO A 99 -23.41 4.65 -29.34
CA PRO A 99 -23.87 5.80 -30.09
C PRO A 99 -25.40 5.96 -29.94
N ASP A 100 -25.88 6.14 -28.72
CA ASP A 100 -27.01 7.02 -28.35
C ASP A 100 -27.41 6.85 -26.88
N ALA A 101 -26.89 7.77 -26.06
CA ALA A 101 -27.59 8.31 -24.89
C ALA A 101 -27.40 9.84 -24.80
N ARG A 102 -27.20 10.50 -25.96
CA ARG A 102 -27.37 11.95 -26.04
C ARG A 102 -28.88 12.20 -26.07
N GLY A 103 -29.39 12.71 -24.95
CA GLY A 103 -30.82 12.97 -24.81
C GLY A 103 -31.36 13.82 -25.96
N GLU A 104 -32.51 13.40 -26.50
CA GLU A 104 -33.22 14.11 -27.57
C GLU A 104 -33.78 15.45 -27.07
N LEU A 105 -32.90 16.45 -27.03
CA LEU A 105 -33.32 17.84 -27.11
C LEU A 105 -33.63 18.18 -28.57
N CYS A 106 -34.84 17.84 -29.03
CA CYS A 106 -35.39 18.47 -30.23
C CYS A 106 -36.92 18.57 -30.24
N SER A 107 -37.40 19.79 -29.96
CA SER A 107 -38.45 20.43 -30.75
C SER A 107 -39.85 19.80 -30.79
N SER A 108 -40.54 19.83 -29.64
CA SER A 108 -41.98 20.13 -29.60
C SER A 108 -42.28 20.90 -28.32
N GLY A 109 -42.86 22.09 -28.47
CA GLY A 109 -42.83 23.09 -27.40
C GLY A 109 -43.80 22.79 -26.25
N LEU A 110 -43.38 23.15 -25.04
CA LEU A 110 -44.09 24.17 -24.28
C LEU A 110 -43.16 24.82 -23.25
N GLN A 111 -43.37 26.12 -23.09
CA GLN A 111 -42.57 27.03 -22.29
C GLN A 111 -42.93 26.88 -20.79
N LEU A 112 -41.96 27.22 -19.92
CA LEU A 112 -42.09 27.68 -18.51
C LEU A 112 -41.50 26.78 -17.41
N CYS A 113 -41.09 27.48 -16.33
CA CYS A 113 -40.75 26.97 -15.00
C CYS A 113 -39.37 26.33 -14.77
N TRP A 114 -38.30 27.09 -14.99
CA TRP A 114 -37.21 27.17 -14.00
C TRP A 114 -37.07 28.61 -13.50
N HIS A 115 -37.59 28.85 -12.29
CA HIS A 115 -37.44 30.12 -11.58
C HIS A 115 -35.95 30.44 -11.37
N ARG A 116 -35.47 31.59 -11.83
CA ARG A 116 -34.25 32.21 -11.33
C ARG A 116 -34.55 33.63 -10.88
N THR A 117 -34.60 33.80 -9.56
CA THR A 117 -34.82 35.06 -8.88
C THR A 117 -33.57 35.95 -8.90
N THR A 118 -33.62 37.00 -9.72
CA THR A 118 -32.85 38.25 -9.63
C THR A 118 -33.80 39.31 -10.19
N SER A 119 -34.64 40.00 -9.41
CA SER A 119 -34.30 40.94 -8.33
C SER A 119 -33.28 41.99 -8.76
N THR A 120 -33.65 43.26 -8.55
CA THR A 120 -32.87 44.51 -8.76
C THR A 120 -33.20 45.31 -10.05
N SER A 121 -34.16 46.23 -9.88
CA SER A 121 -34.10 47.68 -10.21
C SER A 121 -34.41 48.22 -11.61
N ILE A 122 -35.08 49.40 -11.60
CA ILE A 122 -34.95 50.54 -12.54
C ILE A 122 -35.56 50.32 -13.94
N VAL A 123 -36.46 51.15 -14.47
CA VAL A 123 -37.25 52.25 -13.87
C VAL A 123 -38.72 52.07 -14.25
N ASP A 124 -39.67 52.46 -13.40
CA ASP A 124 -39.48 53.04 -12.06
C ASP A 124 -39.30 51.97 -10.96
#